data_AF-A0A841DPG0-F1
#
_entry.id   AF-A0A841DPG0-F1
#
_cell.length_a   1.000
_cell.length_b   1.000
_cell.length_c   1.000
_cell.angle_alpha   90.00
_cell.angle_beta   90.00
_cell.angle_gamma   90.00
#
_symmetry.space_group_name_H-M   'P 1'
#
loop_
_entity.id
_entity.type
_entity.pdbx_description
1 polymer ?
#
loop_
_entity_poly.entity_id
_entity_poly.type
_entity_poly.pdbx_seq_one_letter_code
_entity_poly.pdbx_strand_id
1 'polypeptide(L)'
;MTVRTAGWKPPGGVAQVGWHTDRQYWQSCSSDDMLTAWVGFHDVDEVNGAVAFLPGSHRWDITGLDFLSQDAAALEASIVAQGFDPAPFVPRMKRGQVSFHNCRTVHGSSPNLSSTPRRSIVIHLQPTTNHWRPGPAHPNDTLVPHNPTPDYTDPTIQPHLWPTPQ
;
A
#
# COMPACT_ATOMS: atom_id res chain seq x y z
N MET A 1 -3.83 -13.59 4.72
CA MET A 1 -2.58 -12.79 4.74
C MET A 1 -1.83 -13.04 3.45
N THR A 2 -1.46 -11.99 2.72
CA THR A 2 -0.60 -12.13 1.54
C THR A 2 0.69 -11.34 1.75
N VAL A 3 1.83 -12.04 1.81
CA VAL A 3 3.17 -11.42 1.82
C VAL A 3 3.59 -11.25 0.38
N ARG A 4 3.79 -10.02 -0.11
CA ARG A 4 3.95 -9.88 -1.57
C ARG A 4 4.96 -8.93 -2.13
N THR A 5 5.55 -8.04 -1.34
CA THR A 5 6.48 -7.10 -1.97
C THR A 5 7.67 -6.81 -1.08
N ALA A 6 8.84 -7.25 -1.52
CA ALA A 6 10.10 -6.71 -1.04
C ALA A 6 10.27 -5.33 -1.70
N GLY A 7 10.05 -4.27 -0.95
CA GLY A 7 10.32 -2.91 -1.41
C GLY A 7 11.83 -2.66 -1.36
N TRP A 8 12.43 -2.35 -2.50
CA TRP A 8 13.82 -1.93 -2.60
C TRP A 8 13.90 -0.55 -3.24
N LYS A 9 14.64 0.36 -2.61
CA LYS A 9 15.03 1.62 -3.25
C LYS A 9 16.54 1.78 -3.33
N PRO A 10 17.09 1.97 -4.54
CA PRO A 10 18.51 2.24 -4.72
C PRO A 10 18.90 3.57 -4.07
N PRO A 11 20.18 3.75 -3.71
CA PRO A 11 20.70 5.07 -3.40
C PRO A 11 20.67 6.00 -4.64
N GLY A 12 20.77 7.31 -4.42
CA GLY A 12 21.01 8.27 -5.50
C GLY A 12 19.77 8.86 -6.18
N GLY A 13 18.58 8.74 -5.59
CA GLY A 13 17.42 9.58 -5.93
C GLY A 13 16.70 9.24 -7.24
N VAL A 14 16.87 8.03 -7.79
CA VAL A 14 16.42 7.71 -9.15
C VAL A 14 14.97 7.22 -9.29
N ALA A 15 14.27 6.91 -8.20
CA ALA A 15 12.94 6.30 -8.29
C ALA A 15 11.98 6.74 -7.17
N GLN A 16 10.82 7.27 -7.54
CA GLN A 16 9.71 7.53 -6.61
C GLN A 16 8.54 6.58 -6.82
N VAL A 17 7.68 6.51 -5.80
CA VAL A 17 6.37 5.86 -5.87
C VAL A 17 5.35 6.99 -5.78
N GLY A 18 4.55 7.18 -6.83
CA GLY A 18 3.55 8.22 -6.90
C GLY A 18 2.45 8.04 -5.85
N TRP A 19 1.71 9.11 -5.57
CA TRP A 19 0.52 9.06 -4.72
C TRP A 19 -0.48 8.05 -5.29
N HIS A 20 -0.87 7.08 -4.46
CA HIS A 20 -1.82 6.04 -4.80
C HIS A 20 -2.57 5.55 -3.56
N THR A 21 -3.64 4.78 -3.79
CA THR A 21 -4.25 3.93 -2.76
C THR A 21 -4.02 2.48 -3.15
N ASP A 22 -3.92 1.56 -2.19
CA ASP A 22 -3.89 0.12 -2.51
C ASP A 22 -5.22 -0.31 -3.15
N ARG A 23 -6.31 0.30 -2.69
CA ARG A 23 -7.68 0.00 -3.11
C ARG A 23 -7.92 0.17 -4.60
N GLN A 24 -7.23 1.12 -5.24
CA GLN A 24 -7.33 1.35 -6.70
C GLN A 24 -6.82 0.16 -7.52
N TYR A 25 -5.96 -0.68 -6.94
CA TYR A 25 -5.42 -1.89 -7.58
C TYR A 25 -6.15 -3.16 -7.12
N TRP A 26 -6.71 -3.18 -5.91
CA TRP A 26 -7.48 -4.32 -5.38
C TRP A 26 -8.95 -4.32 -5.80
N GLN A 27 -9.22 -4.09 -7.08
CA GLN A 27 -10.60 -3.96 -7.55
C GLN A 27 -11.39 -5.28 -7.55
N SER A 28 -10.68 -6.41 -7.65
CA SER A 28 -11.22 -7.76 -7.52
C SER A 28 -11.54 -8.16 -6.07
N CYS A 29 -11.08 -7.41 -5.06
CA CYS A 29 -11.48 -7.58 -3.67
C CYS A 29 -12.78 -6.83 -3.37
N SER A 30 -13.67 -7.42 -2.58
CA SER A 30 -14.93 -6.79 -2.17
C SER A 30 -14.80 -5.84 -0.97
N SER A 31 -13.75 -6.02 -0.16
CA SER A 31 -13.56 -5.27 1.08
C SER A 31 -12.83 -3.93 0.88
N ASP A 32 -13.31 -2.90 1.57
CA ASP A 32 -12.63 -1.61 1.76
C ASP A 32 -11.86 -1.53 3.10
N ASP A 33 -11.95 -2.57 3.93
CA ASP A 33 -11.30 -2.68 5.24
C ASP A 33 -9.98 -3.46 5.20
N MET A 34 -9.35 -3.54 4.02
CA MET A 34 -8.03 -4.14 3.91
C MET A 34 -6.96 -3.23 4.55
N LEU A 35 -5.95 -3.87 5.15
CA LEU A 35 -4.84 -3.19 5.82
C LEU A 35 -3.52 -3.62 5.21
N THR A 36 -2.60 -2.68 5.09
CA THR A 36 -1.21 -2.94 4.71
C THR A 36 -0.33 -2.71 5.92
N ALA A 37 0.53 -3.70 6.22
CA ALA A 37 1.62 -3.57 7.17
C ALA A 37 2.93 -3.40 6.38
N TRP A 38 3.58 -2.25 6.53
CA TRP A 38 4.86 -1.95 5.93
C TRP A 38 5.96 -2.04 6.99
N VAL A 39 6.97 -2.87 6.76
CA VAL A 39 8.06 -3.13 7.72
C VAL A 39 9.38 -2.66 7.13
N GLY A 40 10.02 -1.69 7.79
CA GLY A 40 11.34 -1.20 7.40
C GLY A 40 12.47 -2.08 7.94
N PHE A 41 13.40 -2.53 7.11
CA PHE A 41 14.60 -3.27 7.57
C PHE A 41 15.79 -2.37 7.89
N HIS A 42 15.58 -1.07 7.78
CA HIS A 42 16.51 0.02 8.06
C HIS A 42 15.77 1.05 8.90
N ASP A 43 16.52 1.92 9.57
CA ASP A 43 15.96 3.18 10.04
C ASP A 43 15.47 3.95 8.81
N VAL A 44 14.26 4.50 8.86
CA VAL A 44 13.67 5.24 7.75
C VAL A 44 13.16 6.60 8.17
N ASP A 45 13.31 7.55 7.25
CA ASP A 45 12.99 8.95 7.40
C ASP A 45 12.68 9.56 6.02
N GLU A 46 12.56 10.88 5.98
CA GLU A 46 12.22 11.63 4.76
C GLU A 46 13.32 11.53 3.69
N VAL A 47 14.57 11.28 4.10
CA VAL A 47 15.76 11.28 3.24
C VAL A 47 15.88 9.97 2.47
N ASN A 48 15.65 8.83 3.13
CA ASN A 48 15.81 7.52 2.48
C ASN A 48 14.52 6.95 1.85
N GLY A 49 13.52 7.82 1.72
CA GLY A 49 12.25 7.53 1.07
C GLY A 49 11.33 6.69 1.94
N ALA A 50 11.18 6.99 3.22
CA ALA A 50 10.08 6.43 4.00
C ALA A 50 8.74 6.58 3.26
N VAL A 51 7.79 5.69 3.56
CA VAL A 51 6.43 5.82 3.01
C VAL A 51 5.81 7.08 3.61
N ALA A 52 5.28 7.95 2.76
CA ALA A 52 4.55 9.13 3.15
C ALA A 52 3.04 8.85 3.04
N PHE A 53 2.25 9.46 3.91
CA PHE A 53 0.80 9.27 3.98
C PHE A 53 0.11 10.62 4.01
N LEU A 54 -1.06 10.73 3.38
CA LEU A 54 -1.92 11.90 3.56
C LEU A 54 -2.91 11.63 4.71
N PRO A 55 -2.82 12.34 5.85
CA PRO A 55 -3.64 12.06 7.02
C PRO A 55 -5.15 12.17 6.72
N GLY A 56 -5.93 11.18 7.17
CA GLY A 56 -7.38 11.17 6.99
C GLY A 56 -7.88 10.81 5.57
N SER A 57 -6.98 10.61 4.61
CA SER A 57 -7.31 10.38 3.21
C SER A 57 -8.07 9.08 2.90
N HIS A 58 -8.08 8.12 3.80
CA HIS A 58 -8.91 6.91 3.68
C HIS A 58 -10.42 7.20 3.58
N ARG A 59 -10.85 8.40 3.96
CA ARG A 59 -12.25 8.87 3.84
C ARG A 59 -12.52 9.70 2.58
N TRP A 60 -11.51 9.96 1.77
CA TRP A 60 -11.67 10.76 0.56
C TRP A 60 -12.29 9.92 -0.56
N ASP A 61 -13.03 10.61 -1.42
CA ASP A 61 -13.46 10.10 -2.71
C ASP A 61 -12.56 10.68 -3.80
N ILE A 62 -11.31 10.21 -3.81
CA ILE A 62 -10.25 10.73 -4.68
C ILE A 62 -10.01 9.80 -5.87
N THR A 63 -9.78 10.39 -7.04
CA THR A 63 -9.49 9.66 -8.29
C THR A 63 -8.25 10.22 -8.99
N GLY A 64 -7.80 9.55 -10.05
CA GLY A 64 -6.69 10.03 -10.89
C GLY A 64 -5.30 9.94 -10.24
N LEU A 65 -5.14 9.05 -9.27
CA LEU A 65 -3.87 8.72 -8.64
C LEU A 65 -3.11 7.64 -9.43
N ASP A 66 -1.78 7.60 -9.30
CA ASP A 66 -0.95 6.64 -10.04
C ASP A 66 0.34 6.30 -9.29
N PHE A 67 0.51 5.02 -8.95
CA PHE A 67 1.70 4.44 -8.34
C PHE A 67 2.96 4.63 -9.19
N LEU A 68 2.84 4.54 -10.52
CA LEU A 68 3.98 4.54 -11.45
C LEU A 68 4.39 5.95 -11.86
N SER A 69 3.52 6.94 -11.67
CA SER A 69 3.83 8.33 -12.01
C SER A 69 5.09 8.81 -11.30
N GLN A 70 5.99 9.39 -12.10
CA GLN A 70 7.19 10.07 -11.63
C GLN A 70 7.00 11.60 -11.59
N ASP A 71 5.78 12.10 -11.78
CA ASP A 71 5.45 13.52 -11.65
C ASP A 71 4.64 13.76 -10.37
N ALA A 72 5.36 13.92 -9.25
CA ALA A 72 4.76 14.16 -7.94
C ALA A 72 3.97 15.48 -7.91
N ALA A 73 4.46 16.52 -8.60
CA ALA A 73 3.83 17.83 -8.61
C ALA A 73 2.46 17.79 -9.32
N ALA A 74 2.35 17.06 -10.43
CA ALA A 74 1.07 16.87 -11.11
C ALA A 74 0.05 16.11 -10.24
N LEU A 75 0.50 15.08 -9.51
CA LEU A 75 -0.37 14.35 -8.58
C LEU A 75 -0.82 15.23 -7.41
N GLU A 76 0.07 16.02 -6.81
CA GLU A 76 -0.27 16.97 -5.75
C GLU A 76 -1.25 18.05 -6.25
N ALA A 77 -1.03 18.60 -7.45
CA ALA A 77 -1.95 19.55 -8.06
C ALA A 77 -3.34 18.92 -8.30
N SER A 78 -3.41 17.65 -8.70
CA SER A 78 -4.67 16.92 -8.86
C SER A 78 -5.41 16.71 -7.54
N ILE A 79 -4.68 16.41 -6.45
CA ILE A 79 -5.24 16.30 -5.09
C ILE A 79 -5.85 17.63 -4.66
N VAL A 80 -5.12 18.74 -4.85
CA VAL A 80 -5.60 20.10 -4.53
C VAL A 80 -6.80 20.49 -5.37
N ALA A 81 -6.79 20.19 -6.67
CA ALA A 81 -7.91 20.50 -7.58
C ALA A 81 -9.20 19.75 -7.20
N GLN A 82 -9.09 18.58 -6.55
CA GLN A 82 -10.21 17.82 -6.00
C GLN A 82 -10.65 18.31 -4.60
N GLY A 83 -9.99 19.34 -4.04
CA GLY A 83 -10.36 19.96 -2.76
C GLY A 83 -9.77 19.28 -1.53
N PHE A 84 -8.75 18.43 -1.69
CA PHE A 84 -8.09 17.74 -0.60
C PHE A 84 -6.74 18.38 -0.23
N ASP A 85 -6.30 18.17 1.01
CA ASP A 85 -5.02 18.67 1.52
C ASP A 85 -3.87 17.70 1.17
N PRO A 86 -2.92 18.07 0.30
CA PRO A 86 -1.80 17.20 -0.07
C PRO A 86 -0.71 17.16 1.01
N ALA A 87 -0.88 17.75 2.19
CA ALA A 87 0.15 17.78 3.23
C ALA A 87 0.53 16.37 3.73
N PRO A 88 1.76 15.90 3.46
CA PRO A 88 2.15 14.55 3.82
C PRO A 88 2.64 14.45 5.26
N PHE A 89 2.32 13.33 5.89
CA PHE A 89 2.99 12.84 7.09
C PHE A 89 3.99 11.75 6.70
N VAL A 90 5.25 11.94 7.07
CA VAL A 90 6.32 10.95 6.88
C VAL A 90 6.78 10.45 8.26
N PRO A 91 6.51 9.18 8.62
CA PRO A 91 6.94 8.65 9.90
C PRO A 91 8.44 8.39 9.89
N ARG A 92 9.12 8.82 10.96
CA ARG A 92 10.47 8.38 11.29
C ARG A 92 10.38 7.07 12.06
N MET A 93 10.94 6.00 11.52
CA MET A 93 10.85 4.67 12.09
C MET A 93 12.23 4.04 12.25
N LYS A 94 12.43 3.31 13.34
CA LYS A 94 13.60 2.46 13.55
C LYS A 94 13.47 1.14 12.82
N ARG A 95 14.60 0.52 12.49
CA ARG A 95 14.61 -0.81 11.85
C ARG A 95 13.73 -1.80 12.63
N GLY A 96 12.91 -2.55 11.91
CA GLY A 96 11.97 -3.52 12.47
C GLY A 96 10.64 -2.93 12.95
N GLN A 97 10.49 -1.60 13.00
CA GLN A 97 9.18 -0.99 13.26
C GLN A 97 8.25 -1.15 12.05
N VAL A 98 6.96 -1.12 12.34
CA VAL A 98 5.89 -1.36 11.38
C VAL A 98 4.95 -0.17 11.34
N SER A 99 4.57 0.26 10.14
CA SER A 99 3.45 1.16 9.92
C SER A 99 2.27 0.37 9.35
N PHE A 100 1.07 0.77 9.73
CA PHE A 100 -0.17 0.21 9.21
C PHE A 100 -0.99 1.30 8.52
N HIS A 101 -1.55 0.99 7.37
CA HIS A 101 -2.46 1.89 6.66
C HIS A 101 -3.63 1.13 6.05
N ASN A 102 -4.81 1.75 6.04
CA ASN A 102 -6.00 1.25 5.35
C ASN A 102 -5.79 1.37 3.83
N CYS A 103 -6.38 0.45 3.06
CA CYS A 103 -6.20 0.38 1.61
C CYS A 103 -6.64 1.64 0.85
N ARG A 104 -7.50 2.48 1.43
CA ARG A 104 -7.94 3.76 0.87
C ARG A 104 -7.03 4.94 1.25
N THR A 105 -6.04 4.74 2.12
CA THR A 105 -5.10 5.79 2.52
C THR A 105 -4.23 6.15 1.33
N VAL A 106 -4.23 7.43 0.94
CA VAL A 106 -3.33 7.94 -0.07
C VAL A 106 -1.92 7.93 0.50
N HIS A 107 -1.02 7.24 -0.20
CA HIS A 107 0.35 7.07 0.22
C HIS A 107 1.30 7.01 -0.98
N GLY A 108 2.57 7.26 -0.72
CA GLY A 108 3.62 7.36 -1.73
C GLY A 108 4.99 7.25 -1.09
N SER A 109 6.05 7.36 -1.86
CA SER A 109 7.42 7.34 -1.31
C SER A 109 8.35 8.14 -2.21
N SER A 110 8.97 9.15 -1.62
CA SER A 110 9.98 9.97 -2.28
C SER A 110 11.19 9.12 -2.75
N PRO A 111 12.03 9.66 -3.64
CA PRO A 111 13.30 9.04 -3.97
C PRO A 111 14.19 8.86 -2.73
N ASN A 112 14.99 7.79 -2.73
CA ASN A 112 15.99 7.59 -1.69
C ASN A 112 17.24 8.43 -2.02
N LEU A 113 17.41 9.54 -1.30
CA LEU A 113 18.53 10.47 -1.45
C LEU A 113 19.77 10.07 -0.62
N SER A 114 19.68 9.00 0.18
CA SER A 114 20.81 8.50 0.95
C SER A 114 21.82 7.75 0.08
N SER A 115 23.00 7.48 0.65
CA SER A 115 24.07 6.69 0.04
C SER A 115 23.88 5.17 0.18
N THR A 116 22.83 4.73 0.88
CA THR A 116 22.57 3.31 1.16
C THR A 116 21.22 2.87 0.61
N PRO A 117 21.07 1.60 0.15
CA PRO A 117 19.77 1.11 -0.27
C PRO A 117 18.82 0.98 0.93
N ARG A 118 17.53 1.18 0.68
CA ARG A 118 16.48 0.93 1.68
C ARG A 118 15.67 -0.29 1.26
N ARG A 119 15.53 -1.24 2.20
CA ARG A 119 14.75 -2.48 2.03
C ARG A 119 13.59 -2.51 3.02
N SER A 120 12.48 -3.08 2.56
CA SER A 120 11.24 -3.24 3.32
C SER A 120 10.47 -4.46 2.84
N ILE A 121 9.51 -4.90 3.64
CA ILE A 121 8.50 -5.87 3.21
C ILE A 121 7.10 -5.29 3.41
N VAL A 122 6.22 -5.62 2.49
CA VAL A 122 4.81 -5.24 2.52
C VAL A 122 3.96 -6.50 2.68
N ILE A 123 3.07 -6.45 3.68
CA ILE A 123 2.15 -7.52 4.02
C ILE A 123 0.74 -6.96 3.91
N HIS A 124 -0.10 -7.60 3.11
CA HIS A 124 -1.51 -7.24 3.00
C HIS A 124 -2.38 -8.17 3.84
N LEU A 125 -3.26 -7.54 4.60
CA LEU A 125 -4.20 -8.13 5.53
C LEU A 125 -5.59 -7.86 5.00
N GLN A 126 -6.45 -8.87 5.10
CA GLN A 126 -7.85 -8.78 4.68
C GLN A 126 -8.74 -9.26 5.82
N PRO A 127 -9.95 -8.70 5.96
CA PRO A 127 -10.95 -9.27 6.84
C PRO A 127 -11.43 -10.62 6.29
N THR A 128 -11.97 -11.46 7.17
CA THR A 128 -12.58 -12.76 6.79
C THR A 128 -13.80 -12.61 5.89
N THR A 129 -14.38 -11.41 5.82
CA THR A 129 -15.51 -11.07 4.96
C THR A 129 -15.11 -10.71 3.53
N ASN A 130 -13.81 -10.54 3.25
CA ASN A 130 -13.35 -10.27 1.90
C ASN A 130 -13.60 -11.48 1.00
N HIS A 131 -14.11 -11.21 -0.19
CA HIS A 131 -14.35 -12.21 -1.23
C HIS A 131 -14.03 -11.60 -2.58
N TRP A 132 -13.81 -12.47 -3.57
CA TRP A 132 -13.62 -12.02 -4.93
C TRP A 132 -14.91 -11.43 -5.49
N ARG A 133 -14.79 -10.38 -6.30
CA ARG A 133 -15.86 -9.83 -7.11
C ARG A 133 -15.36 -9.55 -8.54
N PRO A 134 -16.25 -9.51 -9.54
CA PRO A 134 -15.87 -9.13 -10.90
C PRO A 134 -15.24 -7.73 -10.95
N GLY A 135 -14.10 -7.61 -11.64
CA GLY A 135 -13.37 -6.36 -11.81
C GLY A 135 -12.00 -6.59 -12.47
N PRO A 136 -11.18 -5.54 -12.65
CA PRO A 136 -9.80 -5.69 -13.07
C PRO A 136 -9.06 -6.68 -12.17
N ALA A 137 -8.41 -7.66 -12.81
CA ALA A 137 -7.68 -8.70 -12.11
C ALA A 137 -6.52 -8.09 -11.33
N HIS A 138 -6.33 -8.55 -10.11
CA HIS A 138 -5.16 -8.23 -9.33
C HIS A 138 -4.15 -9.38 -9.47
N PRO A 139 -2.83 -9.14 -9.44
CA PRO A 139 -1.85 -10.22 -9.36
C PRO A 139 -2.09 -11.16 -8.18
N ASN A 140 -2.89 -10.74 -7.18
CA ASN A 140 -3.24 -11.60 -6.06
C ASN A 140 -4.09 -12.79 -6.41
N ASP A 141 -4.91 -12.63 -7.43
CA ASP A 141 -5.89 -13.60 -7.87
C ASP A 141 -5.18 -14.90 -8.27
N THR A 142 -4.00 -14.82 -8.88
CA THR A 142 -3.25 -15.98 -9.37
C THR A 142 -2.60 -16.86 -8.31
N LEU A 143 -2.50 -16.43 -7.04
CA LEU A 143 -1.91 -17.28 -5.98
C LEU A 143 -2.95 -18.02 -5.15
N VAL A 144 -4.23 -17.72 -5.31
CA VAL A 144 -5.29 -18.44 -4.61
C VAL A 144 -5.91 -19.52 -5.51
N PRO A 145 -6.54 -20.56 -4.94
CA PRO A 145 -7.32 -21.51 -5.73
C PRO A 145 -8.44 -20.81 -6.50
N HIS A 146 -8.87 -21.45 -7.60
CA HIS A 146 -9.97 -20.95 -8.42
C HIS A 146 -11.04 -22.03 -8.58
N ASN A 147 -12.28 -21.75 -8.18
CA ASN A 147 -13.41 -22.65 -8.42
C ASN A 147 -14.79 -21.93 -8.30
N PRO A 148 -15.36 -21.38 -9.39
CA PRO A 148 -14.73 -21.05 -10.66
C PRO A 148 -13.91 -19.75 -10.61
N THR A 149 -14.04 -18.98 -9.53
CA THR A 149 -13.41 -17.68 -9.29
C THR A 149 -12.33 -17.77 -8.20
N PRO A 150 -11.43 -16.78 -8.08
CA PRO A 150 -10.43 -16.73 -7.01
C PRO A 150 -11.05 -16.87 -5.60
N ASP A 151 -10.45 -17.71 -4.77
CA ASP A 151 -10.86 -17.95 -3.37
C ASP A 151 -9.90 -17.31 -2.36
N TYR A 152 -10.26 -16.14 -1.84
CA TYR A 152 -9.44 -15.47 -0.82
C TYR A 152 -9.60 -16.03 0.61
N THR A 153 -10.37 -17.10 0.80
CA THR A 153 -10.65 -17.70 2.11
C THR A 153 -9.81 -18.94 2.42
N ASP A 154 -9.07 -19.48 1.44
CA ASP A 154 -8.22 -20.65 1.65
C ASP A 154 -7.14 -20.37 2.72
N PRO A 155 -7.19 -21.04 3.89
CA PRO A 155 -6.27 -20.76 5.00
C PRO A 155 -4.84 -21.24 4.75
N THR A 156 -4.60 -22.09 3.73
CA THR A 156 -3.25 -22.53 3.35
C THR A 156 -2.47 -21.41 2.66
N ILE A 157 -3.17 -20.54 1.92
CA ILE A 157 -2.60 -19.37 1.24
C ILE A 157 -2.83 -18.10 2.05
N GLN A 158 -4.00 -17.99 2.70
CA GLN A 158 -4.46 -16.83 3.45
C GLN A 158 -4.69 -17.22 4.92
N PRO A 159 -3.64 -17.52 5.70
CA PRO A 159 -3.81 -18.00 7.06
C PRO A 159 -4.52 -16.97 7.94
N HIS A 160 -5.37 -17.47 8.83
CA HIS A 160 -6.00 -16.68 9.87
C HIS A 160 -4.95 -16.27 10.90
N LEU A 161 -4.81 -14.96 11.13
CA LEU A 161 -3.81 -14.43 12.06
C LEU A 161 -4.34 -14.26 13.48
N TRP A 162 -5.66 -14.15 13.62
CA TRP A 162 -6.33 -13.98 14.89
C TRP A 162 -7.59 -14.84 14.94
N PRO A 163 -7.89 -15.50 16.06
CA PRO A 163 -9.14 -16.24 16.22
C PRO A 163 -10.34 -15.29 16.09
N THR A 164 -11.42 -15.73 15.45
CA THR A 164 -12.70 -15.02 15.52
C THR A 164 -13.20 -15.07 16.97
N PRO A 165 -13.60 -13.93 17.57
CA PRO A 165 -14.26 -13.96 18.87
C PRO A 165 -15.45 -14.92 18.82
N GLN A 166 -15.59 -15.77 19.84
CA GLN A 166 -16.73 -16.67 20.01
C GLN A 166 -18.01 -15.89 20.30
#